data_AF-A0A3D3TFJ1-F1
#
_entry.id   AF-A0A3D3TFJ1-F1
#
_cell.length_a   1.000
_cell.length_b   1.000
_cell.length_c   1.000
_cell.angle_alpha   90.00
_cell.angle_beta   90.00
_cell.angle_gamma   90.00
#
_symmetry.space_group_name_H-M   'P 1'
#
loop_
_entity.id
_entity.type
_entity.pdbx_description
1 polymer ?
#
loop_
_entity_poly.entity_id
_entity_poly.type
_entity_poly.pdbx_seq_one_letter_code
_entity_poly.pdbx_strand_id
1 'polypeptide(L)' 'MVAIFNYGFPQSRENFEKANVELTTLTNYETAIQEALRIDYIDESELDTLQEWRKSPSDWK' A
#
# COMPACT_ATOMS: atom_id res chain seq x y z
N MET A 1 16.18 -7.58 1.15
CA MET A 1 15.30 -7.98 0.03
C MET A 1 14.85 -6.72 -0.70
N VAL A 2 14.75 -6.77 -2.03
CA VAL A 2 14.29 -5.63 -2.84
C VAL A 2 13.03 -6.02 -3.59
N ALA A 3 12.04 -5.14 -3.62
CA ALA A 3 10.80 -5.32 -4.39
C ALA A 3 10.47 -4.05 -5.19
N ILE A 4 9.68 -4.21 -6.26
CA ILE A 4 9.26 -3.08 -7.09
C ILE A 4 8.21 -2.24 -6.35
N PHE A 5 7.27 -2.90 -5.68
CA PHE A 5 6.11 -2.27 -5.07
C PHE A 5 5.74 -2.94 -3.73
N ASN A 6 5.18 -2.18 -2.79
CA ASN A 6 4.68 -2.69 -1.52
C ASN A 6 3.36 -2.03 -1.09
N TYR A 7 2.38 -2.86 -0.72
CA TYR A 7 1.11 -2.42 -0.15
C TYR A 7 1.24 -1.88 1.29
N GLY A 8 2.32 -2.24 1.99
CA GLY A 8 2.58 -1.76 3.34
C GLY A 8 1.62 -2.35 4.39
N PHE A 9 1.20 -3.61 4.20
CA PHE A 9 0.35 -4.30 5.17
C PHE A 9 1.14 -4.63 6.45
N PRO A 10 0.56 -4.45 7.65
CA PRO A 10 1.24 -4.74 8.93
C PRO A 10 1.80 -6.15 9.01
N GLN A 11 1.06 -7.14 8.49
CA GLN A 11 1.50 -8.54 8.45
C GLN A 11 2.79 -8.74 7.67
N SER A 12 2.95 -8.02 6.54
CA SER A 12 4.19 -8.10 5.74
C SER A 12 5.38 -7.57 6.55
N ARG A 13 5.21 -6.42 7.22
CA ARG A 13 6.24 -5.80 8.05
C ARG A 13 6.67 -6.72 9.20
N GLU A 14 5.71 -7.30 9.92
CA GLU A 14 6.00 -8.21 11.02
C GLU A 14 6.78 -9.45 10.55
N ASN A 15 6.44 -10.00 9.38
CA ASN A 15 7.14 -11.16 8.83
C ASN A 15 8.60 -10.84 8.45
N PHE A 16 8.84 -9.68 7.82
CA PHE A 16 10.19 -9.25 7.47
C PHE A 16 11.05 -8.93 8.70
N GLU A 17 10.46 -8.28 9.71
CA GLU A 17 11.12 -8.03 11.00
C GLU A 17 11.47 -9.35 11.72
N LYS A 18 10.55 -10.31 11.79
CA LYS A 18 10.80 -11.64 12.39
C LYS A 18 11.88 -12.43 11.65
N ALA A 19 11.93 -12.31 10.33
CA ALA A 19 12.96 -12.94 9.52
C ALA A 19 14.32 -12.23 9.59
N ASN A 20 14.39 -11.07 10.27
CA ASN A 20 15.54 -10.17 10.31
C ASN A 20 16.03 -9.79 8.90
N VAL A 21 15.07 -9.53 8.00
CA VAL A 21 15.32 -9.16 6.61
C VAL A 21 14.82 -7.74 6.38
N GLU A 22 15.72 -6.84 6.01
CA GLU A 22 15.36 -5.51 5.56
C GLU A 22 14.67 -5.58 4.19
N LEU A 23 13.50 -4.95 4.07
CA LEU A 23 12.76 -4.81 2.82
C LEU A 23 12.88 -3.37 2.30
N THR A 24 13.44 -3.22 1.11
CA THR A 24 13.49 -1.93 0.39
C THR A 24 12.63 -2.03 -0.86
N THR A 25 11.77 -1.04 -1.10
CA THR A 25 10.88 -1.02 -2.27
C THR A 25 11.07 0.23 -3.11
N LEU A 26 10.99 0.10 -4.44
CA LEU A 26 11.12 1.24 -5.36
C LEU A 26 9.95 2.22 -5.24
N THR A 27 8.75 1.71 -4.98
CA THR A 27 7.56 2.51 -4.70
C THR A 27 6.63 1.79 -3.71
N ASN A 28 5.67 2.50 -3.15
CA ASN A 28 4.70 1.97 -2.20
C ASN A 28 3.27 2.43 -2.57
N TYR A 29 2.28 1.82 -1.93
CA TYR A 29 0.86 2.09 -2.21
C TYR A 29 0.46 3.55 -1.97
N GLU A 30 1.01 4.20 -0.95
CA GLU A 30 0.70 5.60 -0.65
C GLU A 30 1.18 6.53 -1.77
N THR A 31 2.41 6.34 -2.23
CA THR A 31 2.96 7.07 -3.37
C THR A 31 2.18 6.79 -4.66
N ALA A 32 1.81 5.53 -4.90
CA ALA A 32 1.03 5.16 -6.09
C ALA A 32 -0.35 5.81 -6.12
N ILE A 33 -1.04 5.89 -4.97
CA ILE A 33 -2.34 6.55 -4.86
C ILE A 33 -2.23 8.07 -5.03
N GLN A 34 -1.22 8.70 -4.43
CA GLN A 34 -1.00 10.13 -4.60
C GLN A 34 -0.76 10.49 -6.06
N GLU A 35 0.03 9.69 -6.77
CA GLU A 35 0.23 9.86 -8.21
C GLU A 35 -1.04 9.59 -9.01
N ALA A 36 -1.82 8.56 -8.65
CA ALA A 36 -3.10 8.26 -9.30
C ALA A 36 -4.10 9.42 -9.18
N LEU A 37 -4.16 10.07 -8.01
CA LEU A 37 -4.96 11.27 -7.80
C LEU A 37 -4.43 12.44 -8.64
N ARG A 38 -3.11 12.60 -8.71
CA ARG A 38 -2.46 13.69 -9.46
C ARG A 38 -2.69 13.62 -10.97
N ILE A 39 -2.86 12.42 -11.52
CA ILE A 39 -3.10 12.20 -12.95
C ILE A 39 -4.59 12.04 -13.28
N ASP A 40 -5.49 12.35 -12.33
CA ASP A 40 -6.95 12.17 -12.46
C ASP A 40 -7.35 10.73 -12.84
N TYR A 41 -6.59 9.73 -12.37
CA TYR A 41 -6.92 8.31 -12.54
C TYR A 41 -7.91 7.81 -11.49
N ILE A 42 -7.92 8.46 -10.32
CA ILE A 42 -8.92 8.27 -9.27
C ILE A 42 -9.42 9.63 -8.78
N ASP A 43 -10.69 9.70 -8.38
CA ASP A 43 -11.25 10.88 -7.73
C ASP A 43 -10.93 10.90 -6.22
N GLU A 44 -10.95 12.08 -5.60
CA GLU A 44 -10.81 12.21 -4.14
C GLU A 44 -11.86 11.38 -3.37
N SER A 45 -13.04 11.17 -3.94
CA SER A 45 -14.06 10.29 -3.35
C SER A 45 -13.66 8.81 -3.35
N GLU A 46 -12.85 8.38 -4.31
CA GLU A 46 -12.34 7.00 -4.40
C GLU A 46 -11.11 6.80 -3.51
N LEU A 47 -10.38 7.88 -3.20
CA LEU A 47 -9.26 7.86 -2.28
C LEU A 47 -9.67 7.34 -0.90
N ASP A 48 -10.79 7.83 -0.37
CA ASP A 48 -11.28 7.40 0.94
C ASP A 48 -11.63 5.90 0.92
N THR A 49 -12.29 5.43 -0.15
CA THR A 49 -12.63 4.00 -0.28
C THR A 49 -11.38 3.12 -0.40
N LEU A 50 -10.37 3.57 -1.14
CA LEU A 50 -9.07 2.88 -1.27
C LEU A 50 -8.27 2.86 0.03
N GLN A 51 -8.43 3.87 0.89
CA GLN A 51 -7.86 3.88 2.24
C GLN A 51 -8.60 2.95 3.19
N GLU A 52 -9.93 2.89 3.11
CA GLU A 52 -10.75 1.95 3.89
C GLU A 52 -10.41 0.50 3.54
N TRP A 53 -10.28 0.19 2.24
CA TRP A 53 -9.81 -1.12 1.81
C TRP A 53 -8.46 -1.49 2.38
N ARG A 54 -7.50 -0.56 2.39
CA ARG A 54 -6.17 -0.83 2.93
C ARG A 54 -6.24 -1.26 4.40
N LYS A 55 -7.20 -0.74 5.17
CA LYS A 55 -7.37 -1.05 6.60
C LYS A 55 -8.00 -2.42 6.81
N SER A 56 -9.02 -2.78 6.03
CA SER A 56 -9.62 -4.13 6.09
C SER A 56 -9.92 -4.66 4.69
N PRO A 57 -8.90 -5.18 3.97
CA PRO A 57 -9.10 -5.66 2.60
C PRO A 57 -10.00 -6.90 2.56
N SER A 58 -10.09 -7.62 3.67
CA SER A 58 -10.92 -8.82 3.84
C SER A 58 -12.41 -8.51 4.04
N ASP A 59 -12.74 -7.30 4.49
CA ASP A 59 -14.12 -6.88 4.78
C ASP A 59 -14.70 -5.91 3.73
N TRP A 60 -13.94 -5.59 2.68
CA TRP A 60 -14.41 -4.68 1.62
C TRP A 60 -15.53 -5.36 0.79
N LYS A 61 -16.70 -4.71 0.71
CA LYS A 61 -17.83 -5.05 -0.16
C LYS A 61 -18.09 -3.95 -1.18
#